data_AF-A0A7Y0BHV0-F1
#
_entry.id   AF-A0A7Y0BHV0-F1
#
_cell.length_a   1.000
_cell.length_b   1.000
_cell.length_c   1.000
_cell.angle_alpha   90.00
_cell.angle_beta   90.00
_cell.angle_gamma   90.00
#
_symmetry.space_group_name_H-M   'P 1'
#
loop_
_entity.id
_entity.type
_entity.pdbx_description
1 polymer ?
#
loop_
_entity_poly.entity_id
_entity_poly.type
_entity_poly.pdbx_seq_one_letter_code
_entity_poly.pdbx_strand_id
1 'polypeptide(L)'
;MNAIDLEVPGMRCGSCVSHVTQALQPLAGVGRVEVDLQSGDVRVSGELAQESEAFLAALTSAGYPAKLAASFSSNAQPEVLKCAGIRNKGGCCG
;
A
#
# COMPACT_ATOMS: atom_id res chain seq x y z
N MET A 1 6.29 -10.17 13.17
CA MET A 1 5.27 -9.14 13.45
C MET A 1 5.69 -7.89 12.69
N ASN A 2 4.99 -7.59 11.61
CA ASN A 2 5.29 -6.49 10.70
C ASN A 2 4.35 -5.32 10.95
N ALA A 3 4.77 -4.14 10.53
CA ALA A 3 3.95 -2.95 10.52
C ALA A 3 4.01 -2.29 9.12
N ILE A 4 2.91 -1.66 8.73
CA ILE A 4 2.79 -0.89 7.51
C ILE A 4 2.14 0.45 7.84
N ASP A 5 2.76 1.53 7.35
CA ASP A 5 2.27 2.89 7.52
C ASP A 5 1.63 3.37 6.20
N LEU A 6 0.39 3.84 6.30
CA LEU A 6 -0.46 4.26 5.19
C LEU A 6 -0.92 5.70 5.42
N GLU A 7 -0.72 6.56 4.44
CA GLU A 7 -1.18 7.95 4.46
C GLU A 7 -2.54 8.01 3.74
N VAL A 8 -3.59 8.44 4.44
CA VAL A 8 -4.94 8.54 3.87
C VAL A 8 -5.35 10.02 3.76
N PRO A 9 -5.10 10.68 2.62
CA PRO A 9 -5.50 12.07 2.42
C PRO A 9 -7.02 12.21 2.49
N GLY A 10 -7.50 13.11 3.36
CA GLY A 10 -8.92 13.42 3.48
C GLY A 10 -9.64 12.86 4.71
N MET A 11 -8.93 12.16 5.61
CA MET A 11 -9.46 11.81 6.93
C MET A 11 -9.62 13.07 7.79
N ARG A 12 -10.82 13.66 7.82
CA ARG A 12 -11.10 14.89 8.59
C ARG A 12 -12.13 14.70 9.71
N CYS A 13 -12.72 13.51 9.81
CA CYS A 13 -13.81 13.25 10.74
C CYS A 13 -13.68 11.85 11.36
N GLY A 14 -14.07 11.69 12.63
CA GLY A 14 -13.98 10.41 13.35
C GLY A 14 -14.74 9.26 12.68
N SER A 15 -15.83 9.56 11.95
CA SER A 15 -16.55 8.56 11.16
C SER A 15 -15.73 8.01 9.99
N CYS A 16 -14.86 8.82 9.38
CA CYS A 16 -13.95 8.36 8.32
C CYS A 16 -12.94 7.34 8.87
N VAL A 17 -12.46 7.54 10.10
CA VAL A 17 -11.52 6.63 10.76
C VAL A 17 -12.14 5.25 10.94
N SER A 18 -13.37 5.19 11.48
CA SER A 18 -14.06 3.92 11.69
C SER A 18 -14.28 3.15 10.39
N HIS A 19 -14.63 3.83 9.30
CA HIS A 19 -14.78 3.22 7.98
C HIS A 19 -13.45 2.65 7.45
N VAL A 20 -12.36 3.41 7.55
CA VAL A 20 -11.01 2.97 7.15
C VAL A 20 -10.59 1.75 7.98
N THR A 21 -10.76 1.78 9.30
CA THR A 21 -10.45 0.64 10.17
C THR A 21 -11.30 -0.59 9.82
N GLN A 22 -12.59 -0.42 9.54
CA GLN A 22 -13.46 -1.54 9.12
C GLN A 22 -13.08 -2.12 7.76
N ALA A 23 -12.53 -1.32 6.84
CA ALA A 23 -12.04 -1.82 5.57
C ALA A 23 -10.75 -2.67 5.73
N LEU A 24 -9.95 -2.39 6.77
CA LEU A 24 -8.68 -3.06 7.04
C LEU A 24 -8.79 -4.26 7.99
N GLN A 25 -9.72 -4.24 8.95
CA GLN A 25 -9.99 -5.36 9.85
C GLN A 25 -10.22 -6.73 9.18
N PRO A 26 -10.94 -6.86 8.04
CA PRO A 26 -11.15 -8.15 7.39
C PRO A 26 -9.91 -8.68 6.66
N LEU A 27 -8.84 -7.87 6.54
CA LEU A 27 -7.60 -8.32 5.91
C LEU A 27 -6.86 -9.29 6.84
N ALA A 28 -6.42 -10.41 6.26
CA ALA A 28 -5.72 -11.44 7.01
C ALA A 28 -4.40 -10.91 7.58
N GLY A 29 -4.18 -11.14 8.87
CA GLY A 29 -2.95 -10.75 9.55
C GLY A 29 -2.98 -9.38 10.22
N VAL A 30 -4.08 -8.61 10.10
CA VAL A 30 -4.23 -7.36 10.86
C VAL A 30 -4.44 -7.67 12.34
N GLY A 31 -3.49 -7.25 13.18
CA GLY A 31 -3.59 -7.41 14.64
C GLY A 31 -3.97 -6.12 15.35
N ARG A 32 -3.38 -5.00 14.93
CA ARG A 32 -3.57 -3.67 15.51
C ARG A 32 -3.64 -2.63 14.39
N VAL A 33 -4.57 -1.69 14.52
CA VAL A 33 -4.70 -0.51 13.65
C VAL A 33 -4.62 0.72 14.54
N GLU A 34 -3.66 1.58 14.26
CA GLU A 34 -3.43 2.86 14.92
C GLU A 34 -3.64 3.97 13.88
N VAL A 35 -4.44 4.97 14.21
CA VAL A 35 -4.76 6.07 13.28
C VAL A 35 -4.37 7.38 13.94
N ASP A 36 -3.53 8.14 13.25
CA ASP A 36 -3.10 9.46 13.66
C ASP A 36 -3.81 10.53 12.82
N LEU A 37 -4.81 11.17 13.42
CA LEU A 37 -5.57 12.24 12.77
C LEU A 37 -4.78 13.55 12.64
N GLN A 38 -3.72 13.73 13.43
CA GLN A 38 -2.92 14.96 13.41
C GLN A 38 -2.05 15.02 12.15
N SER A 39 -1.47 13.89 11.78
CA SER A 39 -0.58 13.72 10.64
C SER A 39 -1.31 13.14 9.41
N GLY A 40 -2.43 12.43 9.63
CA GLY A 40 -3.18 11.75 8.57
C GLY A 40 -2.66 10.34 8.26
N ASP A 41 -1.89 9.77 9.19
CA ASP A 41 -1.22 8.48 9.06
C ASP A 41 -2.02 7.35 9.69
N VAL A 42 -1.92 6.15 9.11
CA VAL A 42 -2.56 4.93 9.57
C VAL A 42 -1.50 3.84 9.65
N ARG A 43 -1.19 3.40 10.87
CA ARG A 43 -0.28 2.31 11.14
C ARG A 43 -1.06 1.02 11.36
N VAL A 44 -0.76 -0.01 10.57
CA VAL A 44 -1.32 -1.34 10.72
C VAL A 44 -0.21 -2.29 11.12
N SER A 45 -0.36 -2.99 12.24
CA SER A 45 0.63 -3.94 12.76
C SER A 45 0.04 -5.33 12.96
N GLY A 46 0.81 -6.37 12.63
CA GLY A 46 0.38 -7.75 12.81
C GLY A 46 1.21 -8.77 12.02
N GLU A 47 0.54 -9.82 11.56
CA GLU A 47 1.11 -10.90 10.76
C GLU A 47 0.67 -10.73 9.30
N LEU A 48 1.02 -9.58 8.73
CA LEU A 48 0.61 -9.15 7.39
C LEU A 48 1.17 -10.11 6.33
N ALA A 49 0.38 -11.09 5.93
CA ALA A 49 0.71 -12.05 4.87
C ALA A 49 0.45 -11.47 3.47
N GLN A 50 -0.23 -10.34 3.39
CA GLN A 50 -0.68 -9.68 2.18
C GLN A 50 0.23 -8.50 1.81
N GLU A 51 0.37 -8.26 0.51
CA GLU A 51 1.11 -7.12 -0.02
C GLU A 51 0.53 -5.78 0.39
N SER A 52 1.42 -4.80 0.52
CA SER A 52 1.08 -3.38 0.75
C SER A 52 0.00 -2.87 -0.21
N GLU A 53 0.07 -3.31 -1.46
CA GLU A 53 -0.86 -2.95 -2.52
C GLU A 53 -2.29 -3.45 -2.27
N ALA A 54 -2.46 -4.58 -1.57
CA ALA A 54 -3.78 -5.08 -1.21
C ALA A 54 -4.48 -4.15 -0.21
N PHE A 55 -3.73 -3.57 0.73
CA PHE A 55 -4.23 -2.57 1.66
C PHE A 55 -4.65 -1.30 0.92
N LEU A 56 -3.82 -0.81 -0.01
CA LEU A 56 -4.13 0.35 -0.84
C LEU A 56 -5.38 0.12 -1.72
N ALA A 57 -5.50 -1.08 -2.32
CA ALA A 57 -6.62 -1.44 -3.16
C ALA A 57 -7.93 -1.54 -2.37
N ALA A 58 -7.90 -2.15 -1.18
CA ALA A 58 -9.05 -2.24 -0.28
C ALA A 58 -9.55 -0.85 0.12
N LEU A 59 -8.64 0.04 0.51
CA LEU A 59 -8.97 1.42 0.87
C LEU A 59 -9.49 2.23 -0.32
N THR A 60 -8.87 2.09 -1.48
CA THR A 60 -9.33 2.73 -2.73
C THR A 60 -10.73 2.26 -3.11
N SER A 61 -11.01 0.96 -2.98
CA SER A 61 -12.34 0.41 -3.26
C SER A 61 -13.39 0.87 -2.25
N ALA A 62 -12.98 1.21 -1.02
CA ALA A 62 -13.83 1.83 -0.01
C ALA A 62 -14.02 3.35 -0.24
N GLY A 63 -13.39 3.94 -1.26
CA GLY A 63 -13.47 5.36 -1.57
C GLY A 63 -12.46 6.24 -0.83
N TYR A 64 -11.47 5.62 -0.19
CA TYR A 64 -10.41 6.30 0.55
C TYR A 64 -9.05 5.98 -0.10
N PRO A 65 -8.64 6.73 -1.14
CA PRO A 65 -7.35 6.51 -1.76
C PRO A 65 -6.24 6.75 -0.72
N ALA A 66 -5.45 5.72 -0.44
CA ALA A 66 -4.33 5.76 0.49
C ALA A 66 -3.00 5.66 -0.25
N LYS A 67 -1.90 5.98 0.42
CA LYS A 67 -0.54 5.83 -0.09
C LYS A 67 0.33 5.18 0.97
N LEU A 68 1.41 4.51 0.56
CA LEU A 68 2.41 4.06 1.52
C LEU A 68 3.15 5.27 2.06
N ALA A 69 3.13 5.46 3.37
CA ALA A 69 4.06 6.37 4.01
C ALA A 69 5.46 5.75 3.80
N ALA A 70 6.43 6.56 3.38
CA ALA A 70 7.72 6.10 2.84
C ALA A 70 8.56 5.20 3.77
N SER A 71 8.13 4.95 5.01
CA SER A 71 8.82 4.14 6.00
C SER A 71 8.39 2.65 5.96
N PHE A 72 8.55 2.05 4.78
CA PHE A 72 8.89 0.63 4.50
C PHE A 72 8.08 -0.55 5.09
N SER A 73 7.35 -1.25 4.21
CA SER A 73 7.41 -2.72 4.07
C SER A 73 7.05 -3.14 2.64
N SER A 74 7.88 -2.74 1.67
CA SER A 74 7.82 -3.26 0.31
C SER A 74 8.51 -4.62 0.27
N ASN A 75 7.74 -5.71 0.40
CA ASN A 75 8.22 -7.04 0.04
C ASN A 75 7.15 -7.90 -0.66
N ALA A 76 6.70 -7.43 -1.82
CA ALA A 76 6.75 -8.23 -3.04
C ALA A 76 7.11 -7.32 -4.20
N GLN A 77 8.19 -7.72 -4.83
CA GLN A 77 8.45 -7.44 -6.21
C GLN A 77 7.35 -8.12 -7.04
N PRO A 78 6.62 -7.42 -7.90
CA PRO A 78 6.27 -8.02 -9.16
C PRO A 78 7.52 -7.93 -10.05
N GLU A 79 8.43 -8.90 -9.91
CA GLU A 79 9.30 -9.31 -11.03
C GLU A 79 8.44 -9.96 -12.13
N VAL A 80 7.47 -9.21 -12.68
CA VAL A 80 6.70 -9.66 -13.85
C VAL A 80 7.07 -8.80 -15.06
N LEU A 81 8.16 -9.26 -15.69
CA LEU A 81 8.21 -9.50 -17.12
C LEU A 81 7.73 -8.36 -18.04
N LYS A 82 8.68 -7.63 -18.60
CA LYS A 82 8.65 -7.36 -20.05
C LYS A 82 9.97 -7.77 -20.67
N CYS A 83 10.09 -9.07 -20.97
CA CYS A 83 10.94 -9.50 -22.07
C CYS A 83 10.44 -8.81 -23.36
N ALA A 84 11.22 -7.89 -23.93
CA ALA A 84 11.30 -7.71 -25.38
C ALA A 84 12.41 -6.71 -25.76
N GLY A 85 13.59 -7.23 -26.10
CA GLY A 85 14.32 -6.71 -27.27
C GLY A 85 15.63 -5.97 -27.04
N ILE A 86 16.64 -6.65 -26.50
CA ILE A 86 18.03 -6.41 -26.94
C ILE A 86 18.16 -6.92 -28.39
N ARG A 87 17.84 -6.08 -29.38
CA ARG A 87 18.32 -6.28 -30.75
C ARG A 87 19.52 -5.39 -31.00
N ASN A 88 20.68 -6.01 -30.77
CA ASN A 88 21.90 -5.66 -31.46
C ASN A 88 21.66 -5.67 -32.98
N LYS A 89 22.00 -4.56 -33.63
CA LYS A 89 22.38 -4.44 -35.05
C LYS A 89 23.15 -3.11 -35.12
N GLY A 90 24.46 -3.05 -35.23
CA GLY A 90 25.27 -3.64 -36.29
C GLY A 90 25.36 -2.66 -37.48
N GLY A 91 26.36 -1.78 -37.45
CA GLY A 91 27.10 -1.32 -38.65
C GLY A 91 26.51 -0.26 -39.60
N CYS A 92 27.46 0.53 -40.12
CA CYS A 92 27.51 1.20 -41.42
C CYS A 92 27.02 2.66 -41.56
N CYS A 93 28.03 3.51 -41.83
CA CYS A 93 28.06 4.67 -42.74
C CYS A 93 27.49 6.01 -42.28
N GLY A 94 28.41 6.98 -42.15
CA GLY A 94 28.22 8.43 -42.22
C GLY A 94 29.57 9.07 -42.49
#